data_AF-A0A0Q8ZIK5-F1
#
_entry.id   AF-A0A0Q8ZIK5-F1
#
_cell.length_a   1.000
_cell.length_b   1.000
_cell.length_c   1.000
_cell.angle_alpha   90.00
_cell.angle_beta   90.00
_cell.angle_gamma   90.00
#
_symmetry.space_group_name_H-M   'P 1'
#
loop_
_entity.id
_entity.type
_entity.pdbx_description
1 polymer ?
#
loop_
_entity_poly.entity_id
_entity_poly.type
_entity_poly.pdbx_seq_one_letter_code
_entity_poly.pdbx_strand_id
1 'polypeptide(L)'
;MTGSCCEYPESSDWRDRAACVGEDPEIFFPLADVAAPGAEASLARAVCRRCAVLVACRDWALEHGEDDGIWGATTAAQRRAIRRAAMESAPPAGRHGVRAG
;
A
#
# COMPACT_ATOMS: atom_id res chain seq x y z
N MET A 1 9.80 39.19 -21.50
CA MET A 1 8.58 38.57 -20.93
C MET A 1 8.14 37.47 -21.89
N THR A 2 8.65 36.26 -21.72
CA THR A 2 8.11 35.07 -22.38
C THR A 2 8.24 33.95 -21.37
N GLY A 3 7.17 33.78 -20.59
CA GLY A 3 6.94 32.58 -19.81
C GLY A 3 6.84 31.38 -20.76
N SER A 4 7.43 30.27 -20.33
CA SER A 4 7.35 29.00 -21.05
C SER A 4 5.92 28.46 -20.94
N CYS A 5 5.28 28.19 -22.08
CA CYS A 5 3.90 27.70 -22.18
C CYS A 5 3.70 26.24 -21.74
N CYS A 6 4.59 25.67 -20.93
CA CYS A 6 4.48 24.31 -20.43
C CYS A 6 5.24 24.15 -19.11
N GLU A 7 4.84 24.91 -18.10
CA GLU A 7 5.07 24.49 -16.72
C GLU A 7 4.02 23.40 -16.42
N TYR A 8 4.40 22.13 -16.59
CA TYR A 8 3.64 21.05 -15.97
C TYR A 8 3.85 21.26 -14.47
N PRO A 9 2.79 21.50 -13.67
CA PRO A 9 2.97 21.51 -12.23
C PRO A 9 3.55 20.14 -11.89
N GLU A 10 4.79 20.14 -11.41
CA GLU A 10 5.50 18.99 -10.87
C GLU A 10 4.59 18.41 -9.78
N SER A 11 3.65 17.54 -10.15
CA SER A 11 2.82 16.83 -9.20
C SER A 11 3.76 15.81 -8.57
N SER A 12 4.54 16.27 -7.58
CA SER A 12 5.48 15.43 -6.85
C SER A 12 4.71 14.19 -6.41
N ASP A 13 5.07 13.05 -6.99
CA ASP A 13 4.45 11.79 -6.61
C ASP A 13 4.80 11.60 -5.14
N TRP A 14 3.84 11.13 -4.34
CA TRP A 14 4.14 10.84 -2.94
C TRP A 14 5.29 9.83 -2.83
N ARG A 15 5.50 8.98 -3.85
CA ARG A 15 6.63 8.06 -3.95
C ARG A 15 7.98 8.76 -3.93
N ASP A 16 8.08 9.98 -4.46
CA ASP A 16 9.33 10.76 -4.47
C ASP A 16 9.78 11.15 -3.05
N ARG A 17 8.83 11.20 -2.10
CA ARG A 17 9.07 11.51 -0.68
C ARG A 17 9.24 10.26 0.18
N ALA A 18 9.34 9.07 -0.43
CA ALA A 18 9.45 7.83 0.30
C ALA A 18 10.86 7.61 0.86
N ALA A 19 10.96 7.31 2.15
CA ALA A 19 12.23 7.08 2.84
C ALA A 19 12.94 5.77 2.42
N CYS A 20 12.28 4.93 1.61
CA CYS A 20 12.88 3.74 1.00
C CYS A 20 13.63 4.05 -0.30
N VAL A 21 13.49 5.26 -0.86
CA VAL A 21 14.26 5.69 -2.03
C VAL A 21 15.73 5.76 -1.62
N GLY A 22 16.55 4.86 -2.15
CA GLY A 22 17.98 4.74 -1.83
C GLY A 22 18.35 3.62 -0.84
N GLU A 23 17.37 2.89 -0.30
CA GLU A 23 17.61 1.66 0.44
C GLU A 23 17.71 0.46 -0.53
N ASP A 24 18.29 -0.65 -0.07
CA ASP A 24 18.36 -1.89 -0.85
C ASP A 24 16.94 -2.45 -1.11
N PRO A 25 16.51 -2.62 -2.37
CA PRO A 25 15.19 -3.17 -2.69
C PRO A 25 14.93 -4.54 -2.07
N GLU A 26 15.94 -5.39 -1.91
CA GLU A 26 15.78 -6.78 -1.47
C GLU A 26 15.19 -6.86 -0.06
N ILE A 27 15.47 -5.89 0.81
CA ILE A 27 14.93 -5.89 2.19
C ILE A 27 13.39 -5.77 2.22
N PHE A 28 12.78 -5.24 1.15
CA PHE A 28 11.34 -5.09 1.01
C PHE A 28 10.67 -6.33 0.41
N PHE A 29 11.43 -7.31 -0.08
CA PHE A 29 10.92 -8.56 -0.67
C PHE A 29 11.44 -9.78 0.10
N PRO A 30 11.00 -10.00 1.36
CA PRO A 30 11.46 -11.12 2.16
C PRO A 30 11.07 -12.46 1.51
N LEU A 31 11.95 -13.46 1.63
CA LEU A 31 11.73 -14.80 1.07
C LEU A 31 10.49 -15.52 1.65
N ALA A 32 10.10 -15.15 2.87
CA ALA A 32 8.93 -15.68 3.54
C ALA A 32 7.86 -14.60 3.72
N ASP A 33 6.72 -14.76 3.03
CA ASP A 33 5.54 -13.91 3.23
C ASP A 33 4.70 -14.42 4.41
N VAL A 34 5.12 -14.04 5.61
CA VAL A 34 4.46 -14.39 6.86
C VAL A 34 3.74 -13.19 7.46
N ALA A 35 2.62 -13.46 8.15
CA ALA A 35 1.85 -12.42 8.85
C ALA A 35 2.62 -11.85 10.05
N ALA A 36 3.37 -12.72 10.75
CA ALA A 36 4.32 -12.32 11.77
C ALA A 36 5.65 -11.94 11.10
N PRO A 37 6.23 -10.77 11.37
CA PRO A 37 7.39 -10.30 10.62
C PRO A 37 8.63 -11.06 11.08
N GLY A 38 9.35 -11.68 10.15
CA GLY A 38 10.69 -12.19 10.41
C GLY A 38 11.70 -11.05 10.64
N ALA A 39 12.96 -11.41 10.89
CA ALA A 39 14.05 -10.43 11.04
C ALA A 39 14.20 -9.55 9.79
N GLU A 40 14.08 -10.14 8.60
CA GLU A 40 14.15 -9.45 7.30
C GLU A 40 13.03 -8.41 7.15
N ALA A 41 11.79 -8.81 7.44
CA ALA A 41 10.66 -7.89 7.43
C ALA A 41 10.76 -6.80 8.50
N SER A 42 11.50 -7.03 9.59
CA SER A 42 11.69 -6.04 10.65
C SER A 42 12.58 -4.89 10.20
N LEU A 43 13.58 -5.14 9.34
CA LEU A 43 14.44 -4.12 8.76
C LEU A 43 13.66 -3.17 7.86
N ALA A 44 12.93 -3.70 6.87
CA ALA A 44 12.07 -2.89 6.00
C ALA A 44 11.01 -2.10 6.79
N ARG A 45 10.41 -2.72 7.82
CA ARG A 45 9.45 -2.02 8.69
C ARG A 45 10.08 -0.85 9.46
N ALA A 46 11.34 -0.96 9.87
CA ALA A 46 12.04 0.14 10.53
C ALA A 46 12.19 1.34 9.57
N VAL A 47 12.51 1.09 8.30
CA VAL A 47 12.53 2.12 7.26
C VAL A 47 11.14 2.71 7.05
N CYS A 48 10.10 1.88 6.93
CA CYS A 48 8.73 2.37 6.74
C CYS A 48 8.28 3.27 7.90
N ARG A 49 8.61 2.94 9.16
CA ARG A 49 8.16 3.69 10.34
C ARG A 49 8.66 5.14 10.41
N ARG A 50 9.78 5.45 9.74
CA ARG A 50 10.30 6.82 9.62
C ARG A 50 9.85 7.52 8.32
N CYS A 51 9.06 6.85 7.48
CA CYS A 51 8.67 7.35 6.17
C CYS A 51 7.46 8.31 6.28
N ALA A 52 7.61 9.52 5.72
CA ALA A 52 6.56 10.54 5.73
C ALA A 52 5.30 10.14 4.94
N VAL A 53 5.44 9.19 4.00
CA VAL A 53 4.37 8.73 3.11
C VAL A 53 3.88 7.32 3.44
N LEU A 54 4.13 6.83 4.66
CA LEU A 54 3.74 5.48 5.11
C LEU A 54 2.26 5.18 4.85
N VAL A 55 1.37 6.12 5.17
CA VAL A 55 -0.08 5.94 5.04
C VAL A 55 -0.47 5.86 3.58
N ALA A 56 -0.06 6.84 2.76
CA ALA A 56 -0.32 6.83 1.32
C ALA A 56 0.21 5.55 0.63
N CYS A 57 1.40 5.09 1.02
CA CYS A 57 2.00 3.84 0.53
C CYS A 57 1.16 2.62 0.87
N ARG A 58 0.69 2.52 2.12
CA ARG A 58 -0.14 1.40 2.57
C ARG A 58 -1.48 1.39 1.85
N ASP A 59 -2.12 2.55 1.76
CA ASP A 59 -3.47 2.67 1.21
C ASP A 59 -3.45 2.37 -0.29
N TRP A 60 -2.46 2.89 -1.01
CA TRP A 60 -2.24 2.55 -2.42
C TRP A 60 -2.05 1.04 -2.62
N ALA A 61 -1.22 0.38 -1.80
CA ALA A 61 -1.00 -1.06 -1.89
C ALA A 61 -2.24 -1.91 -1.53
N LEU A 62 -3.11 -1.41 -0.64
CA LEU A 62 -4.38 -2.07 -0.34
C LEU A 62 -5.37 -1.94 -1.50
N GLU A 63 -5.48 -0.75 -2.08
CA GLU A 63 -6.37 -0.44 -3.21
C GLU A 63 -5.97 -1.18 -4.50
N HIS A 64 -4.67 -1.23 -4.80
CA HIS A 64 -4.15 -1.85 -6.02
C HIS A 64 -3.98 -3.37 -5.88
N GLY A 65 -4.21 -3.91 -4.68
CA GLY A 65 -4.19 -5.35 -4.44
C GLY A 65 -2.79 -5.94 -4.32
N GLU A 66 -1.74 -5.13 -4.26
CA GLU A 66 -0.34 -5.59 -4.15
C GLU A 66 -0.20 -6.71 -3.12
N ASP A 67 0.30 -7.85 -3.56
CA ASP A 67 0.34 -9.11 -2.82
C ASP A 67 1.75 -9.67 -2.68
N ASP A 68 2.76 -8.86 -2.99
CA ASP A 68 4.16 -9.14 -2.71
C ASP A 68 4.83 -8.03 -1.90
N GLY A 69 5.91 -8.39 -1.20
CA GLY A 69 6.76 -7.47 -0.47
C GLY A 69 6.09 -6.65 0.64
N ILE A 70 6.86 -5.69 1.15
CA ILE A 70 6.49 -4.81 2.27
C ILE A 70 6.11 -3.43 1.76
N TRP A 71 4.87 -3.05 2.03
CA TRP A 71 4.30 -1.75 1.65
C TRP A 71 3.71 -1.07 2.87
N GLY A 72 4.09 0.19 3.13
CA GLY A 72 3.57 0.97 4.25
C GLY A 72 3.62 0.24 5.60
N ALA A 73 4.74 -0.44 5.88
CA ALA A 73 4.98 -1.28 7.06
C ALA A 73 4.06 -2.52 7.20
N THR A 74 3.43 -2.97 6.11
CA THR A 74 2.60 -4.19 6.07
C THR A 74 3.20 -5.25 5.15
N THR A 75 3.14 -6.53 5.54
CA THR A 75 3.45 -7.66 4.65
C THR A 75 2.27 -7.98 3.76
N ALA A 76 2.50 -8.71 2.66
CA ALA A 76 1.42 -9.14 1.79
C ALA A 76 0.38 -10.00 2.52
N ALA A 77 0.80 -10.93 3.39
CA ALA A 77 -0.11 -11.68 4.23
C ALA A 77 -1.03 -10.78 5.10
N GLN A 78 -0.50 -9.69 5.66
CA GLN A 78 -1.30 -8.72 6.42
C GLN A 78 -2.27 -7.96 5.51
N ARG A 79 -1.84 -7.52 4.33
CA ARG A 79 -2.73 -6.85 3.36
C ARG A 79 -3.86 -7.77 2.90
N ARG A 80 -3.58 -9.05 2.63
CA ARG A 80 -4.61 -10.06 2.34
C ARG A 80 -5.59 -10.24 3.49
N ALA A 81 -5.12 -10.23 4.75
CA ALA A 81 -6.01 -10.29 5.92
C ALA A 81 -6.91 -9.06 6.02
N ILE A 82 -6.37 -7.85 5.81
CA ILE A 82 -7.14 -6.59 5.81
C ILE A 82 -8.22 -6.62 4.73
N ARG A 83 -7.88 -7.01 3.49
CA ARG A 83 -8.84 -7.10 2.38
C ARG A 83 -9.95 -8.11 2.66
N ARG A 84 -9.62 -9.28 3.23
CA ARG A 84 -10.63 -10.28 3.62
C ARG A 84 -11.58 -9.75 4.70
N ALA A 85 -11.05 -9.10 5.74
CA ALA A 85 -11.87 -8.51 6.79
C ALA A 85 -12.78 -7.40 6.24
N ALA A 86 -12.31 -6.60 5.27
CA ALA A 86 -13.13 -5.59 4.61
C ALA A 86 -14.29 -6.20 3.82
N MET A 87 -14.08 -7.35 3.16
CA MET A 87 -15.13 -8.08 2.46
C MET A 87 -16.17 -8.69 3.43
N GLU A 88 -15.73 -9.21 4.57
CA GLU A 88 -16.62 -9.76 5.61
C GLU A 88 -17.46 -8.68 6.30
N SER A 89 -16.91 -7.47 6.41
CA SER A 89 -17.57 -6.32 7.05
C SER A 89 -18.53 -5.59 6.11
N ALA A 90 -18.45 -5.85 4.79
CA ALA A 90 -19.34 -5.23 3.82
C ALA A 90 -20.76 -5.79 4.00
N PRO A 91 -21.81 -4.93 4.10
CA PRO A 91 -23.18 -5.43 4.17
C PRO A 91 -23.47 -6.28 2.92
N PRO A 92 -24.19 -7.41 3.05
CA PRO A 92 -24.50 -8.24 1.90
C PRO A 92 -25.19 -7.37 0.85
N ALA A 93 -24.64 -7.32 -0.36
CA ALA A 93 -25.21 -6.58 -1.48
C ALA A 93 -26.67 -7.02 -1.61
N GLY A 94 -27.59 -6.12 -1.25
CA GLY A 94 -29.00 -6.43 -1.10
C GLY A 94 -29.55 -6.97 -2.41
N ARG A 95 -30.01 -8.23 -2.40
CA ARG A 95 -30.89 -8.76 -3.43
C ARG A 95 -32.05 -7.77 -3.63
N HIS A 96 -32.11 -7.11 -4.78
CA HIS A 96 -33.29 -6.33 -5.15
C HIS A 96 -34.43 -7.34 -5.34
N GLY A 97 -35.24 -7.52 -4.30
CA GLY A 97 -36.43 -8.35 -4.35
C GLY A 97 -37.45 -7.72 -5.30
N VAL A 98 -37.59 -8.30 -6.48
CA VAL A 98 -38.75 -8.08 -7.35
C VAL A 98 -40.01 -8.37 -6.54
N ARG A 99 -40.76 -7.32 -6.21
CA ARG A 99 -42.17 -7.43 -5.84
C ARG A 99 -42.97 -7.60 -7.13
N ALA A 100 -43.35 -8.84 -7.43
CA ALA A 100 -44.61 -9.15 -8.10
C ALA A 100 -45.53 -9.67 -6.99
N GLY A 101 -46.79 -9.29 -6.84
CA GLY A 101 -47.75 -8.53 -7.61
C GLY A 101 -49.09 -8.82 -6.95
#